data_AF-A0A1H0LAT4-F1
#
_entry.id   AF-A0A1H0LAT4-F1
#
_cell.length_a   1.000
_cell.length_b   1.000
_cell.length_c   1.000
_cell.angle_alpha   90.00
_cell.angle_beta   90.00
_cell.angle_gamma   90.00
#
_symmetry.space_group_name_H-M   'P 1'
#
loop_
_entity.id
_entity.type
_entity.pdbx_description
1 polymer ?
#
loop_
_entity_poly.entity_id
_entity_poly.type
_entity_poly.pdbx_seq_one_letter_code
_entity_poly.pdbx_strand_id
1 'polypeptide(L)'
;MHNDFSLWRNIMREYSEEFLGNPEHDGAGAGSIDYAEQEPFRSFERARADGRFRLWHYGLVMDALTLGASQRTVAVVDDEVFDRLFTGLVATNDEGRVVGEGGRTDMPFTGEAIDRLEPRLSASSLTLLRLAWRDRHHLLG
;
A
#
# COMPACT_ATOMS: atom_id res chain seq x y z
N MET A 1 21.42 -0.13 -9.15
CA MET A 1 20.90 -1.48 -8.83
C MET A 1 20.71 -1.74 -7.34
N HIS A 2 21.70 -1.54 -6.47
CA HIS A 2 21.52 -1.82 -5.02
C HIS A 2 20.47 -0.93 -4.33
N ASN A 3 20.21 0.28 -4.82
CA ASN A 3 19.27 1.19 -4.17
C ASN A 3 17.79 0.78 -4.37
N ASP A 4 17.49 0.06 -5.45
CA ASP A 4 16.10 -0.21 -5.89
C ASP A 4 15.69 -1.69 -5.75
N PHE A 5 16.62 -2.59 -5.43
CA PHE A 5 16.32 -4.00 -5.13
C PHE A 5 15.87 -4.19 -3.67
N SER A 6 14.78 -3.54 -3.30
CA SER A 6 14.18 -3.63 -1.97
C SER A 6 12.66 -3.61 -2.08
N LEU A 7 12.01 -4.67 -1.58
CA LEU A 7 10.55 -4.74 -1.54
C LEU A 7 9.94 -3.55 -0.79
N TRP A 8 10.57 -3.14 0.31
CA TRP A 8 10.11 -2.00 1.08
C TRP A 8 10.20 -0.70 0.30
N ARG A 9 11.32 -0.46 -0.39
CA ARG A 9 11.50 0.75 -1.20
C ARG A 9 10.55 0.80 -2.39
N ASN A 10 10.25 -0.35 -3.00
CA ASN A 10 9.19 -0.44 -4.00
C ASN A 10 7.84 -0.01 -3.41
N ILE A 11 7.43 -0.61 -2.28
CA ILE A 11 6.17 -0.27 -1.60
C ILE A 11 6.08 1.21 -1.23
N MET A 12 7.18 1.83 -0.79
CA MET A 12 7.18 3.27 -0.50
C MET A 12 6.94 4.13 -1.75
N ARG A 13 7.43 3.71 -2.92
CA ARG A 13 7.18 4.41 -4.19
C ARG A 13 5.72 4.26 -4.62
N GLU A 14 5.16 3.06 -4.54
CA GLU A 14 3.72 2.84 -4.81
C GLU A 14 2.85 3.74 -3.92
N TYR A 15 3.15 3.85 -2.60
CA TYR A 15 2.42 4.78 -1.73
C TYR A 15 2.66 6.27 -2.07
N SER A 16 3.84 6.63 -2.55
CA SER A 16 4.14 7.99 -2.99
C SER A 16 3.35 8.35 -4.26
N GLU A 17 3.22 7.41 -5.18
CA GLU A 17 2.62 7.58 -6.51
C GLU A 17 1.07 7.45 -6.42
N GLU A 18 0.58 6.30 -5.95
CA GLU A 18 -0.86 5.99 -5.89
C GLU A 18 -1.62 6.87 -4.89
N PHE A 19 -1.04 7.13 -3.71
CA PHE A 19 -1.76 7.80 -2.62
C PHE A 19 -1.47 9.29 -2.57
N LEU A 20 -0.26 9.74 -2.91
CA LEU A 20 0.14 11.14 -2.82
C LEU A 20 0.23 11.85 -4.18
N GLY A 21 0.10 11.11 -5.29
CA GLY A 21 0.13 11.68 -6.63
C GLY A 21 1.49 12.26 -7.02
N ASN A 22 2.57 11.82 -6.36
CA ASN A 22 3.92 12.19 -6.78
C ASN A 22 4.24 11.52 -8.13
N PRO A 23 5.11 12.14 -8.96
CA PRO A 23 5.47 11.57 -10.25
C PRO A 23 6.08 10.17 -10.13
N GLU A 24 5.79 9.30 -11.11
CA GLU A 24 6.43 7.99 -11.22
C GLU A 24 7.95 8.11 -11.14
N HIS A 25 8.53 7.31 -10.27
CA HIS A 25 9.96 7.16 -10.17
C HIS A 25 10.42 5.98 -11.04
N ASP A 26 10.37 6.19 -12.36
CA ASP A 26 10.72 5.22 -13.40
C ASP A 26 12.21 4.81 -13.44
N GLY A 27 13.04 5.42 -12.59
CA GLY A 27 14.49 5.22 -12.57
C GLY A 27 15.22 5.78 -13.79
N ALA A 28 14.53 6.49 -14.69
CA ALA A 28 15.09 7.17 -15.86
C ALA A 28 15.51 8.62 -15.55
N GLY A 29 15.10 9.16 -14.40
CA GLY A 29 15.57 10.42 -13.86
C GLY A 29 17.06 10.41 -13.46
N ALA A 30 17.74 11.56 -13.58
CA ALA A 30 19.19 11.69 -13.40
C ALA A 30 19.72 11.49 -11.97
N GLY A 31 18.86 11.17 -10.99
CA GLY A 31 19.25 11.02 -9.58
C GLY A 31 18.61 9.81 -8.92
N SER A 32 19.40 9.06 -8.15
CA SER A 32 18.88 8.02 -7.26
C SER A 32 18.06 8.63 -6.14
N ILE A 33 16.89 8.07 -5.82
CA ILE A 33 16.07 8.49 -4.68
C ILE A 33 16.88 8.34 -3.39
N ASP A 34 16.94 9.41 -2.60
CA ASP A 34 17.46 9.37 -1.23
C ASP A 34 16.32 9.09 -0.26
N TYR A 35 16.11 7.80 0.03
CA TYR A 35 15.06 7.34 0.94
C TYR A 35 15.26 7.79 2.39
N ALA A 36 16.45 8.25 2.78
CA ALA A 36 16.73 8.68 4.15
C ALA A 36 16.36 10.15 4.38
N GLU A 37 16.48 11.00 3.36
CA GLU A 37 16.32 12.45 3.54
C GLU A 37 15.12 13.03 2.77
N GLN A 38 14.64 12.39 1.70
CA GLN A 38 13.54 12.90 0.89
C GLN A 38 12.18 12.47 1.45
N GLU A 39 11.21 13.41 1.47
CA GLU A 39 9.81 13.08 1.75
C GLU A 39 9.11 12.56 0.48
N PRO A 40 8.15 11.63 0.59
CA PRO A 40 7.60 11.06 1.83
C PRO A 40 8.41 9.89 2.44
N PHE A 41 9.48 9.45 1.76
CA PHE A 41 10.26 8.25 2.10
C PHE A 41 10.84 8.28 3.52
N ARG A 42 11.44 9.41 3.92
CA ARG A 42 11.98 9.60 5.26
C ARG A 42 10.91 9.39 6.33
N SER A 43 9.70 9.93 6.12
CA SER A 43 8.60 9.76 7.08
C SER A 43 8.10 8.32 7.13
N PHE A 44 8.07 7.61 6.00
CA PHE A 44 7.77 6.18 5.96
C PHE A 44 8.80 5.35 6.74
N GLU A 45 10.09 5.59 6.53
CA GLU A 45 11.16 4.88 7.24
C GLU A 45 11.07 5.12 8.75
N ARG A 46 10.84 6.37 9.17
CA ARG A 46 10.66 6.70 10.58
C ARG A 46 9.45 5.99 11.19
N ALA A 47 8.30 6.04 10.53
CA ALA A 47 7.08 5.37 11.00
C ALA A 47 7.27 3.85 11.14
N ARG A 48 8.00 3.25 10.21
CA ARG A 48 8.35 1.83 10.24
C ARG A 48 9.31 1.49 11.39
N ALA A 49 10.36 2.30 11.57
CA ALA A 49 11.32 2.13 12.66
C ALA A 49 10.67 2.26 14.04
N ASP A 50 9.69 3.16 14.17
CA ASP A 50 8.91 3.36 15.39
C ASP A 50 7.86 2.26 15.64
N GLY A 51 7.70 1.31 14.71
CA GLY A 51 6.72 0.21 14.80
C GLY A 51 5.27 0.62 14.51
N ARG A 52 5.02 1.87 14.13
CA ARG A 52 3.70 2.44 13.83
C ARG A 52 3.27 2.27 12.36
N PHE A 53 4.18 1.78 11.52
CA PHE A 53 3.91 1.27 10.17
C PHE A 53 4.49 -0.14 10.08
N ARG A 54 3.60 -1.14 10.10
CA ARG A 54 3.96 -2.56 10.03
C ARG A 54 3.57 -3.13 8.67
N LEU A 55 4.43 -3.99 8.13
CA LEU A 55 4.21 -4.65 6.84
C LEU A 55 4.27 -6.17 7.01
N TRP A 56 3.27 -6.85 6.46
CA TRP A 56 3.13 -8.30 6.48
C TRP A 56 3.18 -8.83 5.06
N HIS A 57 3.97 -9.87 4.81
CA HIS A 57 4.08 -10.51 3.50
C HIS A 57 3.34 -11.83 3.51
N TYR A 58 2.33 -11.95 2.62
CA TYR A 58 1.48 -13.13 2.48
C TYR A 58 1.94 -14.07 1.35
N GLY A 59 2.95 -13.67 0.58
CA GLY A 59 3.58 -14.49 -0.45
C GLY A 59 3.52 -13.89 -1.85
N LEU A 60 3.90 -14.71 -2.82
CA LEU A 60 3.89 -14.39 -4.25
C LEU A 60 2.74 -15.14 -4.91
N VAL A 61 1.94 -14.44 -5.71
CA VAL A 61 0.83 -15.03 -6.49
C VAL A 61 1.09 -14.80 -7.96
N MET A 62 0.93 -15.84 -8.78
CA MET A 62 0.88 -15.70 -10.22
C MET A 62 -0.57 -15.69 -10.70
N ASP A 63 -0.89 -14.73 -11.55
CA ASP A 63 -2.12 -14.75 -12.32
C ASP A 63 -1.99 -15.75 -13.48
N ALA A 64 -2.90 -16.72 -13.56
CA ALA A 64 -2.80 -17.82 -14.51
C ALA A 64 -2.99 -17.39 -15.97
N LEU A 65 -3.70 -16.28 -16.21
CA LEU A 65 -4.02 -15.81 -17.55
C LEU A 65 -2.91 -14.94 -18.12
N THR A 66 -2.38 -14.03 -17.30
CA THR A 66 -1.36 -13.05 -17.70
C THR A 66 0.06 -13.54 -17.41
N LEU A 67 0.22 -14.59 -16.59
CA LEU A 67 1.50 -15.02 -16.01
C LEU A 67 2.21 -13.91 -15.21
N GLY A 68 1.45 -12.89 -14.80
CA GLY A 68 1.94 -11.79 -13.98
C GLY A 68 2.17 -12.26 -12.54
N ALA A 69 3.37 -12.02 -12.02
CA ALA A 69 3.70 -12.28 -10.62
C ALA A 69 3.43 -11.04 -9.76
N SER A 70 2.73 -11.21 -8.64
CA SER A 70 2.42 -10.13 -7.69
C SER A 70 2.82 -10.51 -6.26
N GLN A 71 3.54 -9.61 -5.59
CA GLN A 71 3.80 -9.70 -4.17
C GLN A 71 2.53 -9.32 -3.40
N ARG A 72 2.13 -10.12 -2.42
CA ARG A 72 0.93 -9.87 -1.61
C ARG A 72 1.34 -9.38 -0.24
N THR A 73 1.03 -8.12 0.07
CA THR A 73 1.40 -7.49 1.33
C THR A 73 0.21 -6.81 2.00
N VAL A 74 0.23 -6.75 3.33
CA VAL A 74 -0.72 -5.99 4.15
C VAL A 74 0.07 -4.98 4.98
N ALA A 75 -0.28 -3.71 4.85
CA ALA A 75 0.24 -2.65 5.72
C ALA A 75 -0.77 -2.35 6.83
N VAL A 76 -0.26 -2.21 8.06
CA VAL A 76 -1.01 -1.70 9.21
C VAL A 76 -0.31 -0.44 9.67
N VAL A 77 -1.03 0.68 9.61
CA VAL A 77 -0.53 2.00 9.98
C VAL A 77 -1.40 2.53 11.11
N ASP A 78 -0.77 3.04 12.17
CA ASP A 78 -1.49 3.70 13.26
C ASP A 78 -2.24 4.93 12.73
N ASP A 79 -3.39 5.22 13.30
CA ASP A 79 -4.30 6.29 12.87
C ASP A 79 -3.62 7.66 12.68
N GLU A 80 -2.97 8.19 13.71
CA GLU A 80 -2.28 9.49 13.64
C GLU A 80 -1.14 9.51 12.62
N VAL A 81 -0.50 8.35 12.42
CA VAL A 81 0.59 8.21 11.46
C VAL A 81 0.04 8.15 10.05
N PHE A 82 -1.07 7.44 9.83
CA PHE A 82 -1.77 7.41 8.56
C PHE A 82 -2.20 8.82 8.14
N ASP A 83 -2.88 9.55 9.04
CA ASP A 83 -3.34 10.91 8.75
C ASP A 83 -2.19 11.85 8.40
N ARG A 84 -1.06 11.74 9.11
CA ARG A 84 0.14 12.56 8.83
C ARG A 84 0.83 12.17 7.53
N LEU A 85 1.01 10.88 7.28
CA LEU A 85 1.70 10.38 6.09
C LEU A 85 0.91 10.66 4.81
N PHE A 86 -0.43 10.57 4.91
CA PHE A 86 -1.33 10.68 3.78
C PHE A 86 -2.21 11.93 3.85
N THR A 87 -1.75 13.01 4.52
CA THR A 87 -2.49 14.29 4.55
C THR A 87 -2.79 14.82 3.14
N GLY A 88 -1.90 14.54 2.17
CA GLY A 88 -2.05 14.91 0.77
C GLY A 88 -2.79 13.88 -0.09
N LEU A 89 -3.57 12.96 0.51
CA LEU A 89 -4.24 11.88 -0.21
C LEU A 89 -5.04 12.42 -1.40
N VAL A 90 -4.66 12.02 -2.60
CA VAL A 90 -5.36 12.44 -3.83
C VAL A 90 -6.55 11.52 -4.07
N ALA A 91 -7.74 12.10 -4.24
CA ALA A 91 -8.95 11.32 -4.51
C ALA A 91 -8.92 10.66 -5.91
N THR A 92 -8.14 11.20 -6.83
CA THR A 92 -7.93 10.70 -8.20
C THR A 92 -6.57 11.16 -8.71
N ASN A 93 -5.83 10.27 -9.34
CA ASN A 93 -4.56 10.53 -10.05
C ASN A 93 -4.58 9.79 -11.41
N ASP A 94 -3.44 9.79 -12.11
CA ASP A 94 -3.30 9.13 -13.41
C ASP A 94 -3.39 7.59 -13.33
N GLU A 95 -3.28 7.01 -12.13
CA GLU A 95 -3.32 5.57 -11.88
C GLU A 95 -4.71 5.07 -11.45
N GLY A 96 -5.56 5.97 -10.94
CA GLY A 96 -6.93 5.62 -10.57
C GLY A 96 -7.61 6.61 -9.64
N ARG A 97 -8.61 6.11 -8.90
CA ARG A 97 -9.35 6.89 -7.91
C ARG A 97 -9.52 6.11 -6.62
N VAL A 98 -9.47 6.82 -5.50
CA VAL A 98 -9.73 6.25 -4.19
C VAL A 98 -11.21 5.92 -4.06
N VAL A 99 -11.51 4.68 -3.68
CA VAL A 99 -12.88 4.21 -3.44
C VAL A 99 -13.10 4.11 -1.93
N GLY A 100 -13.93 4.99 -1.39
CA GLY A 100 -14.36 4.93 0.02
C GLY A 100 -15.86 4.71 0.18
N GLU A 101 -16.34 4.82 1.42
CA GLU A 101 -17.74 4.60 1.79
C GLU A 101 -18.37 5.86 2.41
N GLY A 102 -19.63 6.17 2.04
CA GLY A 102 -20.40 7.23 2.69
C GLY A 102 -19.84 8.65 2.54
N GLY A 103 -19.11 8.93 1.46
CA GLY A 103 -18.46 10.23 1.23
C GLY A 103 -17.09 10.37 1.90
N ARG A 104 -16.58 9.30 2.53
CA ARG A 104 -15.19 9.22 3.02
C ARG A 104 -14.27 8.67 1.92
N THR A 105 -12.97 8.91 2.07
CA THR A 105 -11.91 8.34 1.22
C THR A 105 -11.37 7.01 1.75
N ASP A 106 -11.89 6.53 2.87
CA ASP A 106 -11.59 5.23 3.44
C ASP A 106 -12.84 4.34 3.51
N MET A 107 -12.63 3.07 3.84
CA MET A 107 -13.70 2.10 4.09
C MET A 107 -13.36 1.33 5.37
N PRO A 108 -14.30 1.17 6.31
CA PRO A 108 -14.10 0.31 7.46
C PRO A 108 -13.67 -1.10 7.02
N PHE A 109 -12.56 -1.60 7.56
CA PHE A 109 -12.10 -2.94 7.25
C PHE A 109 -12.95 -3.97 8.02
N THR A 110 -14.06 -4.39 7.42
CA THR A 110 -15.02 -5.35 8.00
C THR A 110 -15.30 -6.51 7.03
N GLY A 111 -15.83 -7.62 7.55
CA GLY A 111 -16.28 -8.73 6.70
C GLY A 111 -17.32 -8.30 5.65
N GLU A 112 -18.28 -7.47 6.05
CA GLU A 112 -19.30 -6.93 5.13
C GLU A 112 -18.69 -6.06 4.03
N ALA A 113 -17.72 -5.20 4.38
CA ALA A 113 -17.01 -4.39 3.40
C ALA A 113 -16.28 -5.26 2.37
N ILE A 114 -15.65 -6.35 2.81
CA ILE A 114 -14.97 -7.31 1.93
C ILE A 114 -15.96 -8.02 1.01
N ASP A 115 -17.11 -8.46 1.53
CA ASP A 115 -18.15 -9.13 0.73
C ASP A 115 -18.73 -8.20 -0.35
N ARG A 116 -18.85 -6.89 -0.06
CA ARG A 116 -19.27 -5.90 -1.07
C ARG A 116 -18.22 -5.66 -2.17
N LEU A 117 -16.94 -5.92 -1.88
CA LEU A 117 -15.84 -5.78 -2.83
C LEU A 117 -15.64 -7.03 -3.70
N GLU A 118 -16.11 -8.20 -3.26
CA GLU A 118 -16.01 -9.48 -3.99
C GLU A 118 -16.33 -9.41 -5.49
N PRO A 119 -17.46 -8.80 -5.95
CA PRO A 119 -17.77 -8.74 -7.38
C PRO A 119 -16.88 -7.78 -8.19
N ARG A 120 -16.04 -6.98 -7.52
CA ARG A 120 -15.20 -5.93 -8.15
C ARG A 120 -13.71 -6.28 -8.16
N LEU A 121 -13.29 -7.31 -7.43
CA LEU A 121 -11.89 -7.66 -7.25
C LEU A 121 -11.56 -8.99 -7.94
N SER A 122 -10.31 -9.14 -8.35
CA SER A 122 -9.79 -10.44 -8.75
C SER A 122 -9.81 -11.42 -7.57
N ALA A 123 -9.88 -12.72 -7.87
CA ALA A 123 -9.85 -13.76 -6.84
C ALA A 123 -8.60 -13.69 -5.96
N SER A 124 -7.44 -13.32 -6.53
CA SER A 124 -6.18 -13.13 -5.79
C SER A 124 -6.25 -11.94 -4.83
N SER A 125 -6.85 -10.82 -5.24
CA SER A 125 -7.05 -9.65 -4.39
C SER A 125 -8.04 -9.93 -3.26
N LEU A 126 -9.16 -10.58 -3.57
CA LEU A 126 -10.16 -10.97 -2.57
C LEU A 126 -9.58 -11.96 -1.55
N THR A 127 -8.76 -12.91 -2.00
CA THR A 127 -8.09 -13.87 -1.11
C THR A 127 -7.21 -13.15 -0.09
N LEU A 128 -6.42 -12.15 -0.51
CA LEU A 128 -5.60 -11.36 0.41
C LEU A 128 -6.45 -10.64 1.47
N LEU A 129 -7.55 -10.01 1.06
CA LEU A 129 -8.46 -9.34 2.01
C LEU A 129 -9.06 -10.32 3.02
N ARG A 130 -9.49 -11.50 2.58
CA ARG A 130 -10.04 -12.55 3.46
C ARG A 130 -8.99 -13.09 4.43
N LEU A 131 -7.75 -13.30 3.97
CA LEU A 131 -6.64 -13.72 4.83
C LEU A 131 -6.29 -12.64 5.87
N ALA A 132 -6.17 -11.39 5.44
CA ALA A 132 -5.93 -10.26 6.35
C ALA A 132 -7.06 -10.11 7.39
N TRP A 133 -8.32 -10.27 6.98
CA TRP A 133 -9.46 -10.25 7.88
C TRP A 133 -9.42 -11.39 8.90
N ARG A 134 -9.10 -12.62 8.46
CA ARG A 134 -8.91 -13.78 9.34
C ARG A 134 -7.82 -13.51 10.38
N ASP A 135 -6.71 -12.92 9.96
CA ASP A 135 -5.50 -12.75 10.77
C ASP A 135 -5.48 -11.42 11.55
N ARG A 136 -6.51 -10.57 11.42
CA ARG A 136 -6.55 -9.19 11.94
C ARG A 136 -6.10 -9.02 13.39
N HIS A 137 -6.43 -9.97 14.27
CA HIS A 137 -6.02 -9.89 15.67
C HIS A 137 -4.49 -9.99 15.81
N HIS A 138 -3.85 -10.85 15.01
CA HIS A 138 -2.40 -10.94 14.96
C HIS A 138 -1.75 -9.73 14.28
N LEU A 139 -2.37 -9.21 13.22
CA LEU A 139 -1.86 -8.04 12.48
C LEU A 139 -1.86 -6.76 13.33
N LEU A 140 -2.85 -6.62 14.23
CA LEU A 140 -3.01 -5.44 15.08
C LEU A 140 -2.18 -5.52 16.37
N GLY A 141 -1.90 -6.73 16.89
CA GLY A 141 -1.18 -6.95 18.15
C GLY A 141 -2.14 -7.24 19.30
#